data_AF-A0A8T5WPH7-F1
#
_entry.id   AF-A0A8T5WPH7-F1
#
_cell.length_a   1.000
_cell.length_b   1.000
_cell.length_c   1.000
_cell.angle_alpha   90.00
_cell.angle_beta   90.00
_cell.angle_gamma   90.00
#
_symmetry.space_group_name_H-M   'P 1'
#
loop_
_entity.id
_entity.type
_entity.pdbx_description
1 polymer ?
#
loop_
_entity_poly.entity_id
_entity_poly.type
_entity_poly.pdbx_seq_one_letter_code
_entity_poly.pdbx_strand_id
1 'polypeptide(L)'
;SGIGSLIFGKISDRKGMKSTLSFILLTWVIIFPLLAFATTLTQAAILCLIAGLFFGPVWGISRAMMVEYTPIGLEARSFSYYTLAERFATFIGPLVWSFILLNTAKSGNASYSYALLGMAALMLIGFFIVRQIESKSKAEAI
;
A
#
# COMPACT_ATOMS: atom_id res chain seq x y z
N SER A 1 3.17 14.76 -3.49
CA SER A 1 3.01 13.85 -2.33
C SER A 1 3.26 14.47 -0.95
N GLY A 2 3.87 15.67 -0.83
CA GLY A 2 4.16 16.28 0.48
C GLY A 2 2.92 16.63 1.32
N ILE A 3 1.86 17.15 0.70
CA ILE A 3 0.62 17.55 1.40
C ILE A 3 -0.08 16.35 2.06
N GLY A 4 -0.24 15.25 1.31
CA GLY A 4 -0.83 14.02 1.84
C GLY A 4 -0.03 13.49 3.04
N SER A 5 1.29 13.45 2.91
CA SER A 5 2.17 12.97 4.00
C SER A 5 2.04 13.81 5.28
N LEU A 6 1.88 15.13 5.17
CA LEU A 6 1.71 16.01 6.32
C LEU A 6 0.35 15.78 7.02
N ILE A 7 -0.72 15.64 6.24
CA ILE A 7 -2.08 15.46 6.75
C ILE A 7 -2.20 14.08 7.42
N PHE A 8 -1.84 13.02 6.69
CA PHE A 8 -1.97 11.65 7.19
C PHE A 8 -0.91 11.29 8.24
N GLY A 9 0.24 11.97 8.27
CA GLY A 9 1.19 11.88 9.38
C GLY A 9 0.57 12.36 10.69
N LYS A 10 -0.02 13.56 10.71
CA LYS A 10 -0.72 14.07 11.92
C LYS A 10 -1.91 13.20 12.33
N ILE A 11 -2.62 12.61 11.37
CA ILE A 11 -3.73 11.69 11.65
C ILE A 11 -3.21 10.39 12.25
N SER A 12 -2.09 9.87 11.74
CA SER A 12 -1.40 8.68 12.26
C SER A 12 -1.02 8.85 13.72
N ASP A 13 -0.48 10.00 14.09
CA ASP A 13 -0.07 10.28 15.47
C ASP A 13 -1.25 10.31 16.46
N ARG A 14 -2.47 10.67 16.00
CA ARG A 14 -3.68 10.74 16.85
C ARG A 14 -4.52 9.46 16.86
N LYS A 15 -4.67 8.79 15.72
CA LYS A 15 -5.53 7.60 15.56
C LYS A 15 -4.76 6.27 15.58
N GLY A 16 -3.44 6.33 15.61
CA GLY A 16 -2.55 5.18 15.52
C GLY A 16 -2.14 4.86 14.08
N MET A 17 -0.88 4.44 13.92
CA MET A 17 -0.27 4.16 12.61
C MET A 17 -0.97 3.02 11.88
N LYS A 18 -1.32 1.94 12.60
CA LYS A 18 -2.02 0.77 12.06
C LYS A 18 -3.37 1.14 11.42
N SER A 19 -4.17 1.95 12.12
CA SER A 19 -5.50 2.36 11.66
C SER A 19 -5.41 3.23 10.41
N THR A 20 -4.46 4.16 10.41
CA THR A 20 -4.23 5.07 9.28
C THR A 20 -3.72 4.32 8.05
N LEU A 21 -2.76 3.40 8.22
CA LEU A 21 -2.26 2.57 7.12
C LEU A 21 -3.37 1.68 6.54
N SER A 22 -4.21 1.09 7.40
CA SER A 22 -5.35 0.28 6.97
C SER A 22 -6.35 1.09 6.14
N PHE A 23 -6.64 2.34 6.55
CA PHE A 23 -7.52 3.24 5.79
C PHE A 23 -6.94 3.58 4.41
N ILE A 24 -5.64 3.82 4.34
CA ILE A 24 -4.97 4.10 3.07
C ILE A 24 -5.05 2.89 2.14
N LEU A 25 -4.74 1.69 2.63
CA LEU A 25 -4.84 0.46 1.85
C LEU A 25 -6.26 0.22 1.35
N LEU A 26 -7.27 0.42 2.20
CA LEU A 26 -8.67 0.30 1.81
C LEU A 26 -9.07 1.30 0.72
N THR A 27 -8.50 2.51 0.75
CA THR A 27 -8.70 3.51 -0.31
C THR A 27 -8.12 3.02 -1.65
N TRP A 28 -6.94 2.42 -1.65
CA TRP A 28 -6.33 1.82 -2.86
C TRP A 28 -7.14 0.64 -3.40
N VAL A 29 -7.69 -0.19 -2.52
CA VAL A 29 -8.60 -1.29 -2.89
C VAL A 29 -9.84 -0.80 -3.64
N ILE A 30 -10.32 0.42 -3.36
CA ILE A 30 -11.47 1.02 -4.05
C ILE A 30 -11.05 1.73 -5.34
N ILE A 31 -9.91 2.44 -5.31
CA ILE A 31 -9.42 3.21 -6.46
C ILE A 31 -9.05 2.30 -7.64
N PHE A 32 -8.41 1.15 -7.39
CA PHE A 32 -7.97 0.27 -8.48
C PHE A 32 -9.11 -0.30 -9.32
N PRO A 33 -10.20 -0.85 -8.75
CA PRO A 33 -11.39 -1.22 -9.51
C PRO A 33 -12.02 -0.03 -10.23
N LEU A 34 -12.12 1.14 -9.59
CA LEU A 34 -12.65 2.34 -10.25
C LEU A 34 -11.83 2.74 -11.49
N LEU A 35 -10.49 2.64 -11.40
CA LEU A 35 -9.59 2.83 -12.54
C LEU A 35 -9.76 1.74 -13.61
N ALA A 36 -10.02 0.49 -13.21
CA ALA A 36 -10.24 -0.60 -14.15
C ALA A 36 -11.49 -0.40 -15.02
N PHE A 37 -12.52 0.26 -14.49
CA PHE A 37 -13.77 0.58 -15.20
C PHE A 37 -13.81 2.00 -15.76
N ALA A 38 -12.74 2.79 -15.62
CA ALA A 38 -12.70 4.15 -16.15
C ALA A 38 -12.68 4.14 -17.68
N THR A 39 -13.70 4.73 -18.30
CA THR A 39 -13.83 4.80 -19.76
C THR A 39 -13.24 6.09 -20.35
N THR A 40 -13.07 7.12 -19.52
CA THR A 40 -12.67 8.46 -19.96
C THR A 40 -11.35 8.89 -19.32
N LEU A 41 -10.48 9.53 -20.11
CA LEU A 41 -9.19 10.05 -19.63
C LEU A 41 -9.34 10.97 -18.40
N THR A 42 -10.37 11.81 -18.38
CA THR A 42 -10.67 12.71 -17.27
C THR A 42 -10.98 11.95 -15.96
N GLN A 43 -11.73 10.85 -16.04
CA GLN A 43 -12.03 10.01 -14.88
C GLN A 43 -10.76 9.37 -14.33
N ALA A 44 -9.95 8.78 -15.22
CA ALA A 44 -8.67 8.20 -14.86
C ALA A 44 -7.72 9.24 -14.25
N ALA A 45 -7.66 10.46 -14.82
CA ALA A 45 -6.82 11.54 -14.32
C ALA A 45 -7.23 11.97 -12.90
N ILE A 46 -8.52 12.16 -12.64
CA ILE A 46 -9.03 12.50 -11.30
C ILE A 46 -8.69 11.39 -10.30
N LEU A 47 -8.91 10.12 -10.66
CA LEU A 47 -8.58 8.97 -9.80
C LEU A 47 -7.08 8.90 -9.52
N CYS A 48 -6.23 9.14 -10.52
CA CYS A 48 -4.77 9.18 -10.36
C CYS A 48 -4.31 10.33 -9.45
N LEU A 49 -4.94 11.50 -9.53
CA LEU A 49 -4.65 12.63 -8.63
C LEU A 49 -4.98 12.27 -7.18
N ILE A 50 -6.15 11.65 -6.96
CA ILE A 50 -6.56 11.17 -5.63
C ILE A 50 -5.56 10.11 -5.14
N ALA A 51 -5.25 9.11 -5.97
CA ALA A 51 -4.29 8.05 -5.64
C ALA A 51 -2.91 8.61 -5.26
N GLY A 52 -2.43 9.63 -5.99
CA GLY A 52 -1.16 10.29 -5.72
C GLY A 52 -1.07 10.98 -4.35
N LEU A 53 -2.20 11.43 -3.79
CA LEU A 53 -2.24 11.98 -2.42
C LEU A 53 -1.93 10.92 -1.37
N PHE A 54 -2.37 9.68 -1.60
CA PHE A 54 -2.18 8.57 -0.68
C PHE A 54 -0.83 7.87 -0.82
N PHE A 55 -0.14 8.03 -1.95
CA PHE A 55 1.14 7.36 -2.20
C PHE A 55 2.26 7.79 -1.23
N GLY A 56 2.34 9.07 -0.88
CA GLY A 56 3.33 9.60 0.06
C GLY A 56 3.16 9.10 1.51
N PRO A 57 1.97 9.23 2.10
CA PRO A 57 1.67 8.73 3.44
C PRO A 57 2.06 7.27 3.70
N VAL A 58 1.84 6.37 2.74
CA VAL A 58 2.14 4.93 2.89
C VAL A 58 3.61 4.73 3.23
N TRP A 59 4.51 5.33 2.46
CA TRP A 59 5.96 5.19 2.68
C TRP A 59 6.40 5.69 4.06
N GLY A 60 5.87 6.83 4.50
CA GLY A 60 6.20 7.40 5.81
C GLY A 60 5.66 6.57 6.96
N ILE A 61 4.38 6.20 6.91
CA ILE A 61 3.68 5.47 7.98
C ILE A 61 4.21 4.04 8.09
N SER A 62 4.47 3.34 6.99
CA SER A 62 5.03 1.98 7.02
C SER A 62 6.40 1.94 7.69
N ARG A 63 7.28 2.91 7.37
CA ARG A 63 8.61 3.01 8.00
C ARG A 63 8.52 3.39 9.48
N ALA A 64 7.66 4.34 9.83
CA ALA A 64 7.45 4.75 11.22
C ALA A 64 6.88 3.60 12.06
N MET A 65 5.92 2.86 11.52
CA MET A 65 5.35 1.66 12.14
C MET A 65 6.43 0.60 12.35
N MET A 66 7.31 0.34 11.36
CA MET A 66 8.42 -0.60 11.57
C MET A 66 9.31 -0.23 12.76
N VAL A 67 9.64 1.05 12.93
CA VAL A 67 10.46 1.52 14.07
C VAL A 67 9.70 1.39 15.39
N GLU A 68 8.40 1.72 15.41
CA GLU A 68 7.56 1.65 16.61
C GLU A 68 7.45 0.22 17.16
N TYR A 69 7.29 -0.78 16.29
CA TYR A 69 7.17 -2.19 16.66
C TYR A 69 8.53 -2.90 16.85
N THR A 70 9.65 -2.21 16.57
CA THR A 70 10.98 -2.81 16.74
C THR A 70 11.50 -2.63 18.17
N PRO A 71 12.04 -3.69 18.80
CA PRO A 71 12.71 -3.58 20.10
C PRO A 71 13.92 -2.64 20.04
N ILE A 72 14.20 -1.97 21.15
CA ILE A 72 15.33 -1.04 21.27
C ILE A 72 16.64 -1.80 21.00
N GLY A 73 17.51 -1.23 20.16
CA GLY A 73 18.78 -1.84 19.77
C GLY A 73 18.71 -2.86 18.62
N LEU A 74 17.51 -3.22 18.13
CA LEU A 74 17.32 -4.12 16.97
C LEU A 74 16.88 -3.39 15.68
N GLU A 75 16.88 -2.06 15.70
CA GLU A 75 16.42 -1.19 14.60
C GLU A 75 17.13 -1.49 13.27
N ALA A 76 18.45 -1.65 13.29
CA ALA A 76 19.22 -1.97 12.08
C ALA A 76 18.85 -3.34 11.48
N ARG A 77 18.54 -4.32 12.34
CA ARG A 77 18.12 -5.67 11.92
C ARG A 77 16.73 -5.65 11.31
N SER A 78 15.76 -5.00 11.96
CA SER A 78 14.41 -4.82 11.42
C SER A 78 14.41 -4.03 10.12
N PHE A 79 15.19 -2.96 10.03
CA PHE A 79 15.32 -2.18 8.80
C PHE A 79 15.89 -3.02 7.66
N SER A 80 16.86 -3.89 7.93
CA SER A 80 17.40 -4.81 6.92
C SER A 80 16.33 -5.77 6.38
N TYR A 81 15.51 -6.37 7.26
CA TYR A 81 14.38 -7.20 6.82
C TYR A 81 13.33 -6.41 6.04
N TYR A 82 13.00 -5.19 6.49
CA TYR A 82 12.08 -4.30 5.82
C TYR A 82 12.56 -3.96 4.40
N THR A 83 13.83 -3.57 4.23
CA THR A 83 14.40 -3.29 2.91
C THR A 83 14.45 -4.53 2.03
N LEU A 84 14.78 -5.71 2.56
CA LEU A 84 14.70 -6.95 1.79
C LEU A 84 13.28 -7.21 1.28
N ALA A 85 12.27 -7.06 2.14
CA ALA A 85 10.87 -7.21 1.77
C ALA A 85 10.45 -6.21 0.67
N GLU A 86 10.88 -4.95 0.76
CA GLU A 86 10.65 -3.95 -0.29
C GLU A 86 11.27 -4.35 -1.64
N ARG A 87 12.48 -4.90 -1.61
CA ARG A 87 13.15 -5.40 -2.83
C ARG A 87 12.36 -6.54 -3.45
N PHE A 88 11.91 -7.50 -2.64
CA PHE A 88 11.03 -8.57 -3.13
C PHE A 88 9.72 -8.02 -3.70
N ALA A 89 9.07 -7.08 -3.01
CA ALA A 89 7.84 -6.45 -3.48
C ALA A 89 8.02 -5.75 -4.84
N THR A 90 9.20 -5.15 -5.08
CA THR A 90 9.56 -4.52 -6.35
C THR A 90 9.61 -5.51 -7.51
N PHE A 91 9.92 -6.79 -7.26
CA PHE A 91 9.84 -7.84 -8.28
C PHE A 91 8.43 -8.42 -8.40
N ILE A 92 7.77 -8.70 -7.28
CA ILE A 92 6.47 -9.36 -7.25
C ILE A 92 5.39 -8.52 -7.96
N GLY A 93 5.37 -7.20 -7.76
CA GLY A 93 4.37 -6.33 -8.39
C GLY A 93 4.37 -6.42 -9.92
N PRO A 94 5.49 -6.10 -10.60
CA PRO A 94 5.62 -6.23 -12.05
C PRO A 94 5.44 -7.67 -12.55
N LEU A 95 5.87 -8.69 -11.79
CA LEU A 95 5.66 -10.08 -12.17
C LEU A 95 4.17 -10.44 -12.20
N VAL A 96 3.41 -10.09 -11.16
CA VAL A 96 1.95 -10.31 -11.12
C VAL A 96 1.26 -9.53 -12.24
N TRP A 97 1.63 -8.26 -12.43
CA TRP A 97 1.12 -7.43 -13.52
C TRP A 97 1.37 -8.08 -14.89
N SER A 98 2.60 -8.48 -15.15
CA SER A 98 3.01 -9.10 -16.42
C SER A 98 2.32 -10.44 -16.64
N PHE A 99 2.20 -11.26 -15.59
CA PHE A 99 1.51 -12.53 -15.65
C PHE A 99 0.04 -12.35 -16.04
N ILE A 100 -0.66 -11.38 -15.46
CA ILE A 100 -2.06 -11.09 -15.81
C ILE A 100 -2.16 -10.62 -17.26
N LEU A 101 -1.29 -9.70 -17.69
CA LEU A 101 -1.28 -9.21 -19.06
C LEU A 101 -1.03 -10.32 -20.08
N LEU A 102 -0.11 -11.23 -19.83
CA LEU A 102 0.19 -12.35 -20.74
C LEU A 102 -0.99 -13.32 -20.85
N ASN A 103 -1.63 -13.67 -19.73
CA ASN A 103 -2.80 -14.56 -19.73
C ASN A 103 -4.03 -13.88 -20.36
N THR A 104 -4.13 -12.56 -20.28
CA THR A 104 -5.30 -11.81 -20.76
C THR A 104 -5.04 -11.10 -22.09
N ALA A 105 -3.88 -11.32 -22.72
CA ALA A 105 -3.42 -10.60 -23.91
C ALA A 105 -4.45 -10.63 -25.06
N LYS A 106 -5.26 -11.69 -25.14
CA LYS A 106 -6.34 -11.84 -26.13
C LYS A 106 -7.46 -10.81 -25.98
N SER A 107 -7.59 -10.18 -24.82
CA SER A 107 -8.65 -9.23 -24.46
C SER A 107 -8.34 -7.78 -24.83
N GLY A 108 -7.19 -7.51 -25.47
CA GLY A 108 -6.80 -6.16 -25.92
C GLY A 108 -6.69 -5.18 -24.76
N ASN A 109 -7.34 -4.01 -24.87
CA ASN A 109 -7.29 -2.95 -23.85
C ASN A 109 -7.88 -3.37 -22.49
N ALA A 110 -8.80 -4.35 -22.45
CA ALA A 110 -9.37 -4.84 -21.20
C ALA A 110 -8.33 -5.54 -20.30
N SER A 111 -7.21 -6.00 -20.87
CA SER A 111 -6.11 -6.62 -20.12
C SER A 111 -5.57 -5.73 -18.99
N TYR A 112 -5.53 -4.42 -19.22
CA TYR A 112 -5.09 -3.45 -18.20
C TYR A 112 -6.08 -3.33 -17.05
N SER A 113 -7.38 -3.43 -17.33
CA SER A 113 -8.43 -3.47 -16.30
C SER A 113 -8.29 -4.71 -15.43
N TYR A 114 -8.04 -5.88 -16.01
CA TYR A 114 -7.76 -7.10 -15.24
C TYR A 114 -6.49 -6.99 -14.40
N ALA A 115 -5.44 -6.35 -14.92
CA ALA A 115 -4.20 -6.13 -14.17
C ALA A 115 -4.43 -5.19 -12.96
N LEU A 116 -5.22 -4.12 -13.13
CA LEU A 116 -5.62 -3.23 -12.04
C LEU A 116 -6.44 -3.96 -10.97
N LEU A 117 -7.36 -4.84 -11.36
CA LEU A 117 -8.10 -5.69 -10.42
C LEU A 117 -7.19 -6.66 -9.67
N GLY A 118 -6.17 -7.22 -10.34
CA GLY A 118 -5.14 -8.03 -9.68
C GLY A 118 -4.33 -7.23 -8.65
N MET A 119 -3.99 -5.98 -8.94
CA MET A 119 -3.34 -5.09 -7.98
C MET A 119 -4.27 -4.75 -6.80
N ALA A 120 -5.57 -4.59 -7.05
CA ALA A 120 -6.57 -4.43 -5.99
C ALA A 120 -6.60 -5.65 -5.05
N ALA A 121 -6.52 -6.86 -5.61
CA ALA A 121 -6.43 -8.09 -4.82
C ALA A 121 -5.15 -8.15 -3.96
N LEU A 122 -4.00 -7.73 -4.49
CA LEU A 122 -2.77 -7.61 -3.70
C LEU A 122 -2.91 -6.60 -2.55
N MET A 123 -3.55 -5.46 -2.79
CA MET A 123 -3.81 -4.47 -1.74
C MET A 123 -4.78 -5.00 -0.67
N LEU A 124 -5.77 -5.80 -1.06
CA LEU A 124 -6.66 -6.50 -0.12
C LEU A 124 -5.87 -7.45 0.78
N ILE A 125 -4.96 -8.25 0.21
CA ILE A 125 -4.09 -9.13 0.98
C ILE A 125 -3.25 -8.31 1.98
N GLY A 126 -2.64 -7.21 1.52
CA GLY A 126 -1.90 -6.29 2.39
C GLY A 126 -2.75 -5.74 3.53
N PHE A 127 -4.01 -5.36 3.25
CA PHE A 127 -4.96 -4.90 4.26
C PHE A 127 -5.26 -5.98 5.31
N PHE A 128 -5.46 -7.24 4.90
CA PHE A 128 -5.65 -8.34 5.86
C PHE A 128 -4.40 -8.59 6.71
N ILE A 129 -3.21 -8.54 6.13
CA ILE A 129 -1.94 -8.70 6.85
C ILE A 129 -1.79 -7.59 7.91
N VAL A 130 -2.03 -6.33 7.55
CA VAL A 130 -1.93 -5.22 8.51
C VAL A 130 -2.93 -5.38 9.65
N ARG A 131 -4.12 -5.93 9.40
CA ARG A 131 -5.10 -6.21 10.46
C ARG A 131 -4.61 -7.26 11.45
N GLN A 132 -3.85 -8.27 11.00
CA GLN A 132 -3.30 -9.34 11.83
C GLN A 132 -2.18 -8.87 12.77
N ILE A 133 -1.58 -7.70 12.55
CA ILE A 133 -0.56 -7.15 13.44
C ILE A 133 -1.21 -6.81 14.78
N GLU A 134 -0.97 -7.62 15.81
CA GLU A 134 -1.41 -7.29 17.16
C GLU A 134 -0.73 -5.99 17.62
N SER A 135 -1.55 -5.09 18.14
CA SER A 135 -1.11 -3.81 18.70
C SER A 135 -0.39 -4.05 20.03
N LYS A 136 0.80 -4.68 20.01
CA LYS A 136 1.67 -4.68 21.19
C LYS A 136 2.30 -3.30 21.32
N SER A 137 1.58 -2.43 22.03
CA SER A 137 2.13 -1.23 22.64
C SER A 137 3.28 -1.63 23.56
N LYS A 138 4.38 -0.88 23.53
CA LYS A 138 5.63 -1.10 24.30
C LYS A 138 5.41 -1.14 25.82
N ALA A 139 4.87 -2.24 26.33
CA ALA A 139 4.70 -2.48 27.78
C ALA A 139 5.38 -3.77 28.28
N GLU A 140 5.97 -4.60 27.40
CA GLU A 140 6.52 -5.92 27.79
C GLU A 140 7.99 -6.13 27.38
N ALA A 141 8.80 -5.08 27.41
CA ALA A 141 10.25 -5.24 27.42
C ALA A 141 10.79 -4.45 28.62
N ILE A 142 10.54 -5.00 29.80
CA ILE A 142 11.32 -4.75 31.03
C ILE A 142 12.71 -5.31 30.81
#